data_AF-A0A1G2G6Z1-F1
#
_entry.id   AF-A0A1G2G6Z1-F1
#
_cell.length_a   1.000
_cell.length_b   1.000
_cell.length_c   1.000
_cell.angle_alpha   90.00
_cell.angle_beta   90.00
_cell.angle_gamma   90.00
#
_symmetry.space_group_name_H-M   'P 1'
#
loop_
_entity.id
_entity.type
_entity.pdbx_description
1 polymer ?
#
loop_
_entity_poly.entity_id
_entity_poly.type
_entity_poly.pdbx_seq_one_letter_code
_entity_poly.pdbx_strand_id
1 'polypeptide(L)'
;MKGSAMFLHIDMEVFEERIGISRKQLAHVWDHAEKVVSLRDMVKVESVQVMPLDYLRRLLVGTRLEGDTGEHPYKNCDIKLARMDPASLVVGQTFIERRKYQSLLEGFSDIFHGYCVTRGVAKCNALIVLGRTATNELVIAHYIPPIVEQGDDACLRLLDGVHRNFIVMAVGTTIETIILHGVKVPFPCGLSGWHSLRLVDEKPPRQERFSHLRPELFRDVKFVGIDG
;
A
#
# COMPACT_ATOMS: atom_id res chain seq x y z
N MET A 1 -15.01 18.57 -4.31
CA MET A 1 -14.06 17.76 -3.53
C MET A 1 -14.80 17.07 -2.39
N LYS A 2 -15.07 15.76 -2.50
CA LYS A 2 -15.63 14.91 -1.43
C LYS A 2 -15.11 13.47 -1.62
N GLY A 3 -14.56 12.87 -0.56
CA GLY A 3 -14.61 11.42 -0.37
C GLY A 3 -13.43 10.53 -0.81
N SER A 4 -12.19 11.04 -0.90
CA SER A 4 -11.04 10.13 -0.67
C SER A 4 -10.89 9.99 0.84
N ALA A 5 -10.86 8.77 1.38
CA ALA A 5 -10.54 8.56 2.78
C ALA A 5 -9.15 9.16 3.02
N MET A 6 -9.13 10.31 3.72
CA MET A 6 -7.93 11.09 4.00
C MET A 6 -6.94 10.17 4.72
N PHE A 7 -5.72 10.08 4.21
CA PHE A 7 -4.65 9.45 4.96
C PHE A 7 -4.43 10.30 6.21
N LEU A 8 -4.56 9.71 7.39
CA LEU A 8 -4.32 10.44 8.64
C LEU A 8 -2.82 10.48 8.86
N HIS A 9 -2.26 11.68 9.03
CA HIS A 9 -0.87 11.83 9.44
C HIS A 9 -0.67 11.12 10.77
N ILE A 10 0.44 10.39 10.88
CA ILE A 10 0.75 9.61 12.08
C ILE A 10 1.97 10.26 12.73
N ASP A 11 1.80 10.75 13.95
CA ASP A 11 2.93 11.24 14.73
C ASP A 11 3.93 10.11 14.91
N MET A 12 5.21 10.42 14.76
CA MET A 12 6.25 9.39 14.76
C MET A 12 6.29 8.59 16.06
N GLU A 13 6.00 9.19 17.23
CA GLU A 13 5.93 8.44 18.50
C GLU A 13 4.87 7.32 18.45
N VAL A 14 3.68 7.65 17.94
CA VAL A 14 2.59 6.70 17.76
C VAL A 14 2.97 5.64 16.73
N PHE A 15 3.64 6.06 15.66
CA PHE A 15 4.11 5.14 14.63
C PHE A 15 5.12 4.11 15.18
N GLU A 16 6.10 4.57 15.96
CA GLU A 16 7.09 3.71 16.62
C GLU A 16 6.43 2.66 17.52
N GLU A 17 5.43 3.07 18.32
CA GLU A 17 4.65 2.17 19.17
C GLU A 17 3.95 1.09 18.34
N ARG A 18 3.30 1.48 17.23
CA ARG A 18 2.50 0.56 16.39
C ARG A 18 3.34 -0.53 15.71
N ILE A 19 4.55 -0.20 15.26
CA ILE A 19 5.39 -1.11 14.46
C ILE A 19 6.58 -1.68 15.25
N GLY A 20 6.81 -1.18 16.47
CA GLY A 20 7.90 -1.60 17.34
C GLY A 20 9.30 -1.29 16.78
N ILE A 21 9.44 -0.16 16.08
CA ILE A 21 10.74 0.35 15.59
C ILE A 21 11.00 1.67 16.27
N SER A 22 12.17 1.84 16.86
CA SER A 22 12.60 3.14 17.40
C SER A 22 13.31 3.97 16.34
N ARG A 23 13.17 5.30 16.37
CA ARG A 23 13.97 6.24 15.54
C ARG A 23 15.46 5.93 15.55
N LYS A 24 16.02 5.52 16.70
CA LYS A 24 17.45 5.18 16.82
C LYS A 24 17.89 4.07 15.86
N GLN A 25 17.00 3.13 15.55
CA GLN A 25 17.29 2.04 14.61
C GLN A 25 17.34 2.52 13.15
N LEU A 26 16.84 3.73 12.88
CA LEU A 26 16.74 4.34 11.56
C LEU A 26 17.22 5.79 11.56
N ALA A 27 18.13 6.14 12.48
CA ALA A 27 18.57 7.52 12.70
C ALA A 27 19.03 8.20 11.40
N HIS A 28 19.72 7.47 10.52
CA HIS A 28 20.17 7.95 9.21
C HIS A 28 19.05 8.25 8.20
N VAL A 29 17.84 7.78 8.44
CA VAL A 29 16.66 7.97 7.58
C VAL A 29 15.71 9.00 8.20
N TRP A 30 15.64 9.07 9.53
CA TRP A 30 14.49 9.62 10.27
C TRP A 30 14.82 10.65 11.34
N ASP A 31 16.08 11.00 11.57
CA ASP A 31 16.52 11.71 12.79
C ASP A 31 15.74 13.00 13.11
N HIS A 32 15.07 13.59 12.13
CA HIS A 32 14.29 14.82 12.28
C HIS A 32 12.87 14.76 11.70
N ALA A 33 12.40 13.60 11.25
CA ALA A 33 11.04 13.48 10.74
C ALA A 33 10.04 13.48 11.91
N GLU A 34 8.99 14.28 11.78
CA GLU A 34 7.99 14.43 12.85
C GLU A 34 6.80 13.49 12.67
N LYS A 35 6.45 13.20 11.41
CA LYS A 35 5.23 12.46 11.06
C LYS A 35 5.45 11.52 9.87
N VAL A 36 4.62 10.48 9.81
CA VAL A 36 4.36 9.69 8.61
C VAL A 36 3.14 10.25 7.90
N VAL A 37 3.28 10.54 6.61
CA VAL A 37 2.24 11.15 5.76
C VAL A 37 2.03 10.36 4.48
N SER A 38 0.97 10.68 3.72
CA SER A 38 0.83 10.18 2.35
C SER A 38 1.93 10.78 1.48
N LEU A 39 2.44 10.01 0.53
CA LEU A 39 3.38 10.51 -0.48
C LEU A 39 2.84 11.73 -1.24
N ARG A 40 1.51 11.87 -1.35
CA ARG A 40 0.84 12.99 -2.03
C ARG A 40 0.87 14.29 -1.24
N ASP A 41 1.12 14.23 0.07
CA ASP A 41 1.19 15.40 0.95
C ASP A 41 2.60 16.05 0.91
N MET A 42 3.57 15.38 0.28
CA MET A 42 4.90 15.92 0.08
C MET A 42 4.94 16.83 -1.15
N VAL A 43 5.45 18.05 -0.96
CA VAL A 43 5.71 18.99 -2.06
C VAL A 43 7.15 18.94 -2.56
N LYS A 44 8.06 18.40 -1.73
CA LYS A 44 9.48 18.26 -2.06
C LYS A 44 10.01 16.96 -1.47
N VAL A 45 10.52 16.07 -2.31
CA VAL A 45 11.32 14.92 -1.88
C VAL A 45 12.74 15.40 -1.60
N GLU A 46 13.33 14.96 -0.49
CA GLU A 46 14.73 15.25 -0.12
C GLU A 46 15.62 14.01 -0.25
N SER A 47 15.10 12.84 0.10
CA SER A 47 15.80 11.58 -0.14
C SER A 47 14.84 10.42 -0.36
N VAL A 48 15.33 9.40 -1.06
CA VAL A 48 14.61 8.16 -1.32
C VAL A 48 15.55 7.02 -1.00
N GLN A 49 15.07 6.06 -0.21
CA GLN A 49 15.84 4.90 0.20
C GLN A 49 15.06 3.62 -0.07
N VAL A 50 15.76 2.56 -0.46
CA VAL A 50 15.16 1.22 -0.53
C VAL A 50 14.80 0.79 0.88
N MET A 51 13.55 0.34 1.06
CA MET A 51 13.05 -0.10 2.34
C MET A 51 13.72 -1.43 2.74
N PRO A 52 14.41 -1.51 3.89
CA PRO A 52 14.96 -2.77 4.37
C PRO A 52 13.86 -3.81 4.61
N LEU A 53 14.15 -5.10 4.37
CA LEU A 53 13.15 -6.15 4.52
C LEU A 53 12.60 -6.26 5.95
N ASP A 54 13.45 -6.11 6.97
CA ASP A 54 13.02 -6.12 8.37
C ASP A 54 12.09 -4.95 8.70
N TYR A 55 12.30 -3.81 8.06
CA TYR A 55 11.44 -2.65 8.18
C TYR A 55 10.05 -2.94 7.60
N LEU A 56 10.02 -3.40 6.35
CA LEU A 56 8.79 -3.78 5.66
C LEU A 56 8.02 -4.84 6.44
N ARG A 57 8.73 -5.85 6.98
CA ARG A 57 8.12 -6.91 7.79
C ARG A 57 7.42 -6.34 9.03
N ARG A 58 8.04 -5.38 9.72
CA ARG A 58 7.46 -4.75 10.90
C ARG A 58 6.24 -3.89 10.58
N LEU A 59 6.25 -3.16 9.45
CA LEU A 59 5.05 -2.48 8.95
C LEU A 59 3.90 -3.47 8.77
N LEU A 60 4.15 -4.56 8.04
CA LEU A 60 3.12 -5.55 7.73
C LEU A 60 2.63 -6.25 9.00
N VAL A 61 3.52 -6.72 9.87
CA VAL A 61 3.15 -7.36 11.14
C VAL A 61 2.38 -6.40 12.07
N GLY A 62 2.69 -5.10 12.04
CA GLY A 62 1.97 -4.08 12.81
C GLY A 62 0.56 -3.79 12.30
N THR A 63 0.20 -4.24 11.09
CA THR A 63 -1.14 -4.07 10.53
C THR A 63 -2.18 -4.76 11.42
N ARG A 64 -3.32 -4.10 11.63
CA ARG A 64 -4.47 -4.62 12.40
C ARG A 64 -5.69 -4.76 11.51
N LEU A 65 -6.72 -5.42 12.02
CA LEU A 65 -8.04 -5.36 11.39
C LEU A 65 -8.74 -4.02 11.68
N GLU A 66 -9.58 -3.55 10.76
CA GLU A 66 -10.42 -2.36 10.96
C GLU A 66 -11.31 -2.53 12.21
N GLY A 67 -11.34 -1.52 13.09
CA GLY A 67 -12.16 -1.53 14.31
C GLY A 67 -11.43 -1.96 15.59
N ASP A 68 -10.11 -2.15 15.54
CA ASP A 68 -9.19 -2.49 16.64
C ASP A 68 -9.58 -3.72 17.48
N THR A 69 -9.32 -4.90 16.90
CA THR A 69 -9.58 -6.21 17.52
C THR A 69 -8.34 -6.84 18.18
N GLY A 70 -7.20 -6.14 18.28
CA GLY A 70 -5.94 -6.71 18.78
C GLY A 70 -5.34 -7.83 17.91
N GLU A 71 -6.02 -8.22 16.83
CA GLU A 71 -5.58 -9.26 15.90
C GLU A 71 -4.64 -8.67 14.83
N HIS A 72 -3.49 -9.34 14.67
CA HIS A 72 -2.46 -8.97 13.71
C HIS A 72 -2.41 -10.02 12.59
N PRO A 73 -3.12 -9.82 11.46
CA PRO A 73 -3.33 -10.86 10.45
C PRO A 73 -2.04 -11.43 9.86
N TYR A 74 -0.94 -10.66 9.90
CA TYR A 74 0.33 -11.04 9.27
C TYR A 74 1.43 -11.46 10.26
N LYS A 75 1.13 -11.56 11.56
CA LYS A 75 2.13 -11.82 12.61
C LYS A 75 2.98 -13.07 12.36
N ASN A 76 2.36 -14.13 11.82
CA ASN A 76 2.99 -15.42 11.55
C ASN A 76 3.12 -15.72 10.05
N CYS A 77 2.94 -14.72 9.19
CA CYS A 77 3.05 -14.91 7.74
C CYS A 77 4.52 -14.95 7.29
N ASP A 78 4.78 -15.73 6.26
CA ASP A 78 6.02 -15.63 5.49
C ASP A 78 5.87 -14.51 4.45
N ILE A 79 6.81 -13.58 4.43
CA ILE A 79 6.73 -12.36 3.62
C ILE A 79 7.79 -12.45 2.52
N LYS A 80 7.34 -12.44 1.27
CA LYS A 80 8.21 -12.50 0.10
C LYS A 80 8.01 -11.29 -0.80
N LEU A 81 9.10 -10.86 -1.42
CA LEU A 81 9.08 -9.92 -2.54
C LEU A 81 9.26 -10.72 -3.82
N ALA A 82 8.37 -10.51 -4.79
CA ALA A 82 8.42 -11.20 -6.07
C ALA A 82 7.81 -10.35 -7.18
N ARG A 83 8.22 -10.63 -8.41
CA ARG A 83 7.55 -10.11 -9.60
C ARG A 83 6.44 -11.06 -10.00
N MET A 84 5.24 -10.52 -10.20
CA MET A 84 4.05 -11.30 -10.53
C MET A 84 3.41 -10.79 -11.81
N ASP A 85 2.79 -11.70 -12.56
CA ASP A 85 1.83 -11.35 -13.59
C ASP A 85 0.52 -10.91 -12.90
N PRO A 86 0.07 -9.66 -13.03
CA PRO A 86 -1.20 -9.22 -12.46
C PRO A 86 -2.39 -10.10 -12.88
N ALA A 87 -2.36 -10.66 -14.09
CA ALA A 87 -3.46 -11.49 -14.61
C ALA A 87 -3.66 -12.79 -13.82
N SER A 88 -2.66 -13.24 -13.05
CA SER A 88 -2.77 -14.42 -12.19
C SER A 88 -3.46 -14.16 -10.84
N LEU A 89 -3.81 -12.90 -10.55
CA LEU A 89 -4.41 -12.50 -9.28
C LEU A 89 -5.94 -12.51 -9.35
N VAL A 90 -6.58 -12.81 -8.22
CA VAL A 90 -8.00 -12.51 -8.00
C VAL A 90 -8.16 -11.24 -7.18
N VAL A 91 -9.24 -10.51 -7.42
CA VAL A 91 -9.50 -9.20 -6.84
C VAL A 91 -10.82 -9.19 -6.05
N GLY A 92 -10.84 -8.46 -4.93
CA GLY A 92 -12.05 -8.29 -4.11
C GLY A 92 -12.91 -7.08 -4.49
N GLN A 93 -12.29 -6.06 -5.07
CA GLN A 93 -12.98 -4.84 -5.53
C GLN A 93 -13.75 -5.13 -6.83
N THR A 94 -14.81 -4.36 -7.12
CA THR A 94 -15.69 -4.54 -8.31
C THR A 94 -15.51 -3.45 -9.38
N PHE A 95 -14.60 -2.49 -9.17
CA PHE A 95 -14.42 -1.33 -10.04
C PHE A 95 -12.97 -0.86 -10.14
N ILE A 96 -12.68 -0.04 -11.15
CA ILE A 96 -11.46 0.77 -11.29
C ILE A 96 -11.89 2.22 -11.51
N GLU A 97 -11.51 3.12 -10.60
CA GLU A 97 -11.78 4.56 -10.74
C GLU A 97 -10.86 5.20 -11.79
N ARG A 98 -11.47 5.77 -12.84
CA ARG A 98 -10.76 6.35 -14.00
C ARG A 98 -9.75 7.41 -13.59
N ARG A 99 -10.21 8.37 -12.79
CA ARG A 99 -9.40 9.48 -12.31
C ARG A 99 -8.15 9.04 -11.53
N LYS A 100 -8.27 7.99 -10.72
CA LYS A 100 -7.13 7.46 -9.95
C LYS A 100 -6.09 6.80 -10.83
N TYR A 101 -6.50 5.98 -11.81
CA TYR A 101 -5.53 5.36 -12.70
C TYR A 101 -4.83 6.41 -13.57
N GLN A 102 -5.55 7.43 -14.06
CA GLN A 102 -4.97 8.52 -14.86
C GLN A 102 -3.93 9.29 -14.06
N SER A 103 -4.27 9.68 -12.83
CA SER A 103 -3.34 10.37 -11.93
C SER A 103 -2.07 9.55 -11.67
N LEU A 104 -2.15 8.22 -11.58
CA LEU A 104 -0.98 7.36 -11.45
C LEU A 104 -0.12 7.34 -12.71
N LEU A 105 -0.74 7.27 -13.90
CA LEU A 105 -0.02 7.31 -15.17
C LEU A 105 0.69 8.65 -15.41
N GLU A 106 0.04 9.74 -15.04
CA GLU A 106 0.54 11.10 -15.30
C GLU A 106 1.54 11.58 -14.25
N GLY A 107 1.37 11.20 -12.97
CA GLY A 107 2.14 11.79 -11.88
C GLY A 107 3.18 10.90 -11.22
N PHE A 108 3.13 9.57 -11.38
CA PHE A 108 3.97 8.67 -10.59
C PHE A 108 5.47 8.81 -10.89
N SER A 109 5.84 9.00 -12.15
CA SER A 109 7.24 9.18 -12.57
C SER A 109 7.88 10.44 -12.01
N ASP A 110 7.08 11.48 -11.80
CA ASP A 110 7.55 12.81 -11.46
C ASP A 110 7.95 12.91 -9.99
N ILE A 111 7.29 12.14 -9.11
CA ILE A 111 7.60 12.07 -7.68
C ILE A 111 9.07 11.66 -7.46
N PHE A 112 9.58 10.75 -8.29
CA PHE A 112 10.92 10.20 -8.17
C PHE A 112 11.90 10.76 -9.20
N HIS A 113 11.54 11.85 -9.88
CA HIS A 113 12.42 12.49 -10.84
C HIS A 113 13.69 13.00 -10.14
N GLY A 114 14.86 12.70 -10.73
CA GLY A 114 16.17 13.06 -10.16
C GLY A 114 16.76 12.07 -9.16
N TYR A 115 16.03 11.00 -8.81
CA TYR A 115 16.52 9.94 -7.93
C TYR A 115 16.90 8.67 -8.72
N CYS A 116 17.87 7.92 -8.21
CA CYS A 116 18.32 6.65 -8.80
C CYS A 116 17.38 5.48 -8.43
N VAL A 117 16.07 5.65 -8.69
CA VAL A 117 15.04 4.62 -8.46
C VAL A 117 14.19 4.41 -9.70
N THR A 118 13.53 3.26 -9.79
CA THR A 118 12.63 2.98 -10.91
C THR A 118 11.47 3.96 -10.95
N ARG A 119 11.24 4.61 -12.10
CA ARG A 119 10.18 5.61 -12.30
C ARG A 119 8.82 5.03 -12.68
N GLY A 120 8.72 3.72 -12.89
CA GLY A 120 7.50 3.04 -13.28
C GLY A 120 6.94 2.17 -12.17
N VAL A 121 5.62 2.17 -12.01
CA VAL A 121 4.90 1.37 -10.99
C VAL A 121 5.19 -0.14 -11.07
N ALA A 122 5.56 -0.66 -12.25
CA ALA A 122 5.80 -2.09 -12.47
C ALA A 122 7.07 -2.63 -11.80
N LYS A 123 8.08 -1.78 -11.57
CA LYS A 123 9.41 -2.20 -11.08
C LYS A 123 9.86 -1.36 -9.87
N CYS A 124 8.92 -0.68 -9.24
CA CYS A 124 9.20 0.14 -8.07
C CYS A 124 9.14 -0.76 -6.83
N ASN A 125 10.28 -0.90 -6.14
CA ASN A 125 10.38 -1.65 -4.89
C ASN A 125 9.74 -0.89 -3.73
N ALA A 126 9.71 -1.48 -2.55
CA ALA A 126 9.34 -0.74 -1.35
C ALA A 126 10.39 0.36 -1.05
N LEU A 127 9.92 1.58 -0.83
CA LEU A 127 10.75 2.77 -0.61
C LEU A 127 10.31 3.50 0.65
N ILE A 128 11.30 4.04 1.37
CA ILE A 128 11.11 5.06 2.39
C ILE A 128 11.46 6.40 1.73
N VAL A 129 10.53 7.34 1.78
CA VAL A 129 10.69 8.67 1.18
C VAL A 129 10.76 9.69 2.31
N LEU A 130 11.83 10.48 2.34
CA LEU A 130 11.95 11.64 3.22
C LEU A 130 11.66 12.89 2.39
N GLY A 131 10.80 13.76 2.89
CA GLY A 131 10.41 14.96 2.17
C GLY A 131 9.87 16.04 3.08
N ARG A 132 9.37 17.11 2.44
CA ARG A 132 8.73 18.23 3.10
C ARG A 132 7.30 18.44 2.62
N THR A 133 6.44 18.85 3.55
CA THR A 133 5.08 19.30 3.27
C THR A 133 5.07 20.76 2.79
N ALA A 134 3.90 21.25 2.38
CA ALA A 134 3.71 22.66 2.01
C ALA A 134 4.00 23.64 3.17
N THR A 135 3.89 23.18 4.41
CA THR A 135 4.22 23.90 5.65
C THR A 135 5.69 23.78 6.04
N ASN A 136 6.54 23.16 5.18
CA ASN A 136 7.97 22.94 5.38
C ASN A 136 8.34 21.97 6.53
N GLU A 137 7.36 21.22 7.06
CA GLU A 137 7.58 20.15 8.05
C GLU A 137 8.34 18.99 7.39
N LEU A 138 9.31 18.42 8.09
CA LEU A 138 10.05 17.25 7.62
C LEU A 138 9.28 15.97 7.97
N VAL A 139 8.98 15.15 6.97
CA VAL A 139 8.05 14.02 7.07
C VAL A 139 8.55 12.80 6.30
N ILE A 140 8.02 11.63 6.66
CA ILE A 140 8.28 10.36 5.97
C ILE A 140 7.02 9.90 5.25
N ALA A 141 7.18 9.26 4.10
CA ALA A 141 6.13 8.52 3.43
C ALA A 141 6.66 7.14 3.01
N HIS A 142 5.77 6.16 2.96
CA HIS A 142 6.08 4.83 2.48
C HIS A 142 5.44 4.62 1.12
N TYR A 143 6.26 4.26 0.15
CA TYR A 143 5.77 3.58 -1.04
C TYR A 143 6.00 2.09 -0.86
N ILE A 144 4.95 1.30 -1.01
CA ILE A 144 5.09 -0.15 -1.05
C ILE A 144 4.52 -0.69 -2.36
N PRO A 145 5.07 -1.78 -2.92
CA PRO A 145 4.43 -2.50 -4.00
C PRO A 145 3.06 -3.05 -3.56
N PRO A 146 2.18 -3.44 -4.50
CA PRO A 146 0.95 -4.15 -4.20
C PRO A 146 1.11 -5.26 -3.15
N ILE A 147 0.10 -5.42 -2.30
CA ILE A 147 0.05 -6.48 -1.30
C ILE A 147 -0.87 -7.58 -1.81
N VAL A 148 -0.34 -8.80 -1.83
CA VAL A 148 -1.07 -10.03 -2.19
C VAL A 148 -1.05 -10.98 -1.01
N GLU A 149 -2.21 -11.57 -0.73
CA GLU A 149 -2.37 -12.59 0.30
C GLU A 149 -2.56 -13.97 -0.31
N GLN A 150 -1.95 -14.95 0.37
CA GLN A 150 -2.18 -16.36 0.13
C GLN A 150 -2.47 -17.05 1.46
N GLY A 151 -3.64 -17.69 1.55
CA GLY A 151 -4.00 -18.55 2.67
C GLY A 151 -3.38 -19.93 2.54
N ASP A 152 -4.13 -20.95 2.95
CA ASP A 152 -3.69 -22.36 2.86
C ASP A 152 -3.89 -22.96 1.45
N ASP A 153 -4.54 -22.23 0.54
CA ASP A 153 -4.71 -22.61 -0.86
C ASP A 153 -3.68 -21.93 -1.79
N ALA A 154 -3.72 -22.30 -3.07
CA ALA A 154 -2.85 -21.71 -4.09
C ALA A 154 -3.35 -20.36 -4.63
N CYS A 155 -4.45 -19.81 -4.08
CA CYS A 155 -5.11 -18.63 -4.63
C CYS A 155 -4.43 -17.33 -4.15
N LEU A 156 -4.03 -16.50 -5.10
CA LEU A 156 -3.33 -15.24 -4.85
C LEU A 156 -4.31 -14.07 -4.92
N ARG A 157 -4.54 -13.42 -3.77
CA ARG A 157 -5.61 -12.44 -3.57
C ARG A 157 -5.03 -11.05 -3.45
N LEU A 158 -5.39 -10.15 -4.35
CA LEU A 158 -4.93 -8.77 -4.33
C LEU A 158 -5.65 -7.98 -3.23
N LEU A 159 -4.92 -7.61 -2.19
CA LEU A 159 -5.42 -6.79 -1.08
C LEU A 159 -5.32 -5.29 -1.40
N ASP A 160 -4.15 -4.83 -1.84
CA ASP A 160 -3.85 -3.43 -2.11
C ASP A 160 -3.15 -3.25 -3.45
N GLY A 161 -3.35 -2.09 -4.10
CA GLY A 161 -2.71 -1.77 -5.37
C GLY A 161 -3.49 -2.22 -6.61
N VAL A 162 -4.83 -2.25 -6.53
CA VAL A 162 -5.71 -2.66 -7.65
C VAL A 162 -5.52 -1.81 -8.91
N HIS A 163 -5.38 -0.48 -8.78
CA HIS A 163 -5.14 0.41 -9.93
C HIS A 163 -3.76 0.20 -10.56
N ARG A 164 -2.73 -0.03 -9.73
CA ARG A 164 -1.36 -0.29 -10.19
C ARG A 164 -1.28 -1.60 -10.96
N ASN A 165 -1.90 -2.66 -10.43
CA ASN A 165 -2.02 -3.95 -11.12
C ASN A 165 -2.82 -3.83 -12.41
N PHE A 166 -3.95 -3.12 -12.40
CA PHE A 166 -4.76 -2.91 -13.61
C PHE A 166 -3.97 -2.24 -14.74
N ILE A 167 -3.21 -1.19 -14.42
CA ILE A 167 -2.34 -0.50 -15.40
C ILE A 167 -1.29 -1.46 -15.95
N VAL A 168 -0.57 -2.17 -15.07
CA VAL A 168 0.54 -3.04 -15.47
C VAL A 168 0.05 -4.25 -16.27
N MET A 169 -1.13 -4.78 -15.92
CA MET A 169 -1.82 -5.82 -16.69
C MET A 169 -2.15 -5.36 -18.10
N ALA A 170 -2.72 -4.15 -18.25
CA ALA A 170 -3.10 -3.61 -19.55
C ALA A 170 -1.90 -3.38 -20.48
N VAL A 171 -0.71 -3.13 -19.90
CA VAL A 171 0.56 -3.00 -20.64
C VAL A 171 1.18 -4.37 -20.96
N GLY A 172 0.73 -5.45 -20.33
CA GLY A 172 1.23 -6.80 -20.57
C GLY A 172 2.60 -7.07 -19.95
N THR A 173 2.84 -6.58 -18.72
CA THR A 173 4.10 -6.84 -18.00
C THR A 173 3.87 -7.25 -16.54
N THR A 174 4.93 -7.63 -15.85
CA THR A 174 4.91 -8.06 -14.44
C THR A 174 5.16 -6.89 -13.49
N ILE A 175 4.54 -6.92 -12.31
CA ILE A 175 4.67 -5.93 -11.23
C ILE A 175 5.44 -6.50 -10.03
N GLU A 176 6.27 -5.69 -9.38
CA GLU A 176 6.81 -6.01 -8.04
C GLU A 176 5.66 -6.11 -7.04
N THR A 177 5.68 -7.13 -6.18
CA THR A 177 4.58 -7.43 -5.25
C THR A 177 5.12 -7.96 -3.93
N ILE A 178 4.44 -7.62 -2.84
CA ILE A 178 4.61 -8.24 -1.54
C ILE A 178 3.62 -9.39 -1.42
N ILE A 179 4.12 -10.61 -1.21
CA ILE A 179 3.28 -11.79 -1.00
C ILE A 179 3.34 -12.19 0.46
N LEU A 180 2.17 -12.30 1.09
CA LEU A 180 1.96 -12.76 2.45
C LEU A 180 1.44 -14.20 2.40
N HIS A 181 2.30 -15.17 2.70
CA HIS A 181 1.94 -16.59 2.72
C HIS A 181 1.49 -17.05 4.11
N GLY A 182 0.48 -17.91 4.14
CA GLY A 182 -0.04 -18.50 5.36
C GLY A 182 -0.99 -17.58 6.14
N VAL A 183 -1.65 -16.64 5.43
CA VAL A 183 -2.64 -15.74 6.05
C VAL A 183 -3.83 -16.58 6.55
N LYS A 184 -4.02 -16.60 7.87
CA LYS A 184 -5.10 -17.37 8.52
C LYS A 184 -6.42 -16.62 8.59
N VAL A 185 -6.35 -15.29 8.65
CA VAL A 185 -7.54 -14.44 8.67
C VAL A 185 -8.22 -14.49 7.30
N PRO A 186 -9.53 -14.78 7.21
CA PRO A 186 -10.21 -14.81 5.92
C PRO A 186 -10.16 -13.46 5.19
N PHE A 187 -10.14 -13.51 3.86
CA PHE A 187 -10.22 -12.29 3.04
C PHE A 187 -11.53 -11.53 3.31
N PRO A 188 -11.53 -10.17 3.31
CA PRO A 188 -12.66 -9.37 3.76
C PRO A 188 -13.86 -9.35 2.81
N CYS A 189 -13.75 -9.92 1.61
CA CYS A 189 -14.80 -9.87 0.61
C CYS A 189 -14.73 -11.06 -0.35
N GLY A 190 -15.80 -11.22 -1.13
CA GLY A 190 -15.85 -12.14 -2.25
C GLY A 190 -14.80 -11.79 -3.31
N LEU A 191 -14.23 -12.82 -3.90
CA LEU A 191 -13.17 -12.71 -4.90
C LEU A 191 -13.73 -12.93 -6.30
N SER A 192 -13.18 -12.22 -7.27
CA SER A 192 -13.51 -12.38 -8.68
C SER A 192 -12.27 -12.17 -9.56
N GLY A 193 -12.37 -12.58 -10.83
CA GLY A 193 -11.31 -12.30 -11.80
C GLY A 193 -11.42 -10.88 -12.36
N TRP A 194 -10.35 -10.38 -12.98
CA TRP A 194 -10.28 -9.05 -13.57
C TRP A 194 -11.42 -8.67 -14.52
N HIS A 195 -12.00 -9.65 -15.24
CA HIS A 195 -13.11 -9.45 -16.17
C HIS A 195 -14.41 -8.95 -15.51
N SER A 196 -14.53 -9.08 -14.18
CA SER A 196 -15.68 -8.58 -13.41
C SER A 196 -15.59 -7.08 -13.11
N LEU A 197 -14.40 -6.48 -13.24
CA LEU A 197 -14.17 -5.09 -12.87
C LEU A 197 -14.78 -4.14 -13.90
N ARG A 198 -15.49 -3.12 -13.39
CA ARG A 198 -16.00 -2.02 -14.21
C ARG A 198 -15.11 -0.79 -14.09
N LEU A 199 -14.76 -0.17 -15.21
CA LEU A 199 -14.20 1.18 -15.18
C LEU A 199 -15.32 2.17 -14.88
N VAL A 200 -15.11 3.03 -13.90
CA VAL A 200 -16.09 4.02 -13.45
C VAL A 200 -15.42 5.38 -13.31
N ASP A 201 -16.15 6.45 -13.62
CA ASP A 201 -15.61 7.82 -13.50
C ASP A 201 -15.68 8.33 -12.06
N GLU A 202 -16.70 7.91 -11.31
CA GLU A 202 -16.88 8.25 -9.90
C GLU A 202 -16.81 7.02 -9.00
N LYS A 203 -16.21 7.19 -7.82
CA LYS A 203 -16.05 6.14 -6.83
C LYS A 203 -17.43 5.72 -6.27
N PRO A 204 -17.86 4.45 -6.44
CA PRO A 204 -19.18 4.01 -6.00
C PRO A 204 -19.32 4.02 -4.47
N PRO A 205 -20.55 3.94 -3.92
CA PRO A 205 -20.80 3.78 -2.49
C PRO A 205 -20.10 2.55 -1.90
N ARG A 206 -19.71 2.57 -0.62
CA ARG A 206 -18.86 1.52 0.00
C ARG A 206 -19.44 0.11 -0.18
N GLN A 207 -20.76 -0.05 -0.10
CA GLN A 207 -21.47 -1.32 -0.21
C GLN A 207 -21.37 -1.94 -1.60
N GLU A 208 -21.21 -1.14 -2.65
CA GLU A 208 -21.12 -1.62 -4.04
C GLU A 208 -19.68 -1.91 -4.47
N ARG A 209 -18.69 -1.50 -3.67
CA ARG A 209 -17.26 -1.64 -3.98
C ARG A 209 -16.77 -3.08 -3.93
N PHE A 210 -17.46 -3.92 -3.16
CA PHE A 210 -17.02 -5.27 -2.81
C PHE A 210 -18.23 -6.20 -2.76
N SER A 211 -18.07 -7.44 -3.24
CA SER A 211 -19.08 -8.48 -3.04
C SER A 211 -18.93 -9.10 -1.65
N HIS A 212 -20.04 -9.38 -0.95
CA HIS A 212 -20.06 -10.07 0.35
C HIS A 212 -19.07 -9.49 1.38
N LEU A 213 -19.08 -8.17 1.53
CA LEU A 213 -18.15 -7.45 2.38
C LEU A 213 -18.32 -7.80 3.87
N ARG A 214 -17.19 -8.08 4.52
CA ARG A 214 -17.03 -8.23 5.97
C ARG A 214 -16.09 -7.14 6.48
N PRO A 215 -16.63 -5.96 6.86
CA PRO A 215 -15.83 -4.80 7.23
C PRO A 215 -14.78 -5.07 8.32
N GLU A 216 -15.14 -5.90 9.30
CA GLU A 216 -14.32 -6.31 10.44
C GLU A 216 -13.07 -7.11 10.07
N LEU A 217 -12.97 -7.60 8.82
CA LEU A 217 -11.82 -8.35 8.32
C LEU A 217 -10.90 -7.51 7.43
N PHE A 218 -11.22 -6.23 7.20
CA PHE A 218 -10.32 -5.36 6.43
C PHE A 218 -9.01 -5.15 7.18
N ARG A 219 -7.92 -5.09 6.44
CA ARG A 219 -6.60 -4.80 6.99
C ARG A 219 -6.37 -3.31 6.94
N ASP A 220 -6.23 -2.70 8.11
CA ASP A 220 -5.94 -1.29 8.25
C ASP A 220 -4.45 -1.03 8.02
N VAL A 221 -4.03 -1.10 6.76
CA VAL A 221 -2.64 -0.81 6.37
C VAL A 221 -2.32 0.68 6.58
N LYS A 222 -3.32 1.55 6.58
CA LYS A 222 -3.13 2.98 6.86
C LYS A 222 -2.74 3.23 8.32
N PHE A 223 -3.18 2.37 9.25
CA PHE A 223 -2.75 2.40 10.64
C PHE A 223 -1.23 2.35 10.79
N VAL A 224 -0.53 1.65 9.91
CA VAL A 224 0.94 1.53 9.86
C VAL A 224 1.56 2.41 8.79
N GLY A 225 0.86 3.47 8.35
CA GLY A 225 1.43 4.47 7.47
C GLY A 225 1.70 3.99 6.05
N ILE A 226 1.04 2.93 5.60
CA ILE A 226 1.03 2.48 4.21
C ILE A 226 -0.08 3.21 3.46
N ASP A 227 0.28 3.94 2.41
CA ASP A 227 -0.69 4.54 1.48
C ASP A 227 -0.74 3.76 0.16
N GLY A 228 -1.97 3.46 -0.29
CA GLY A 228 -2.27 2.58 -1.44
C GLY A 228 -2.51 3.30 -2.77
#